data_AF-A0A0A8J473-F1
#
_entry.id   AF-A0A0A8J473-F1
#
_cell.length_a   1.000
_cell.length_b   1.000
_cell.length_c   1.000
_cell.angle_alpha   90.00
_cell.angle_beta   90.00
_cell.angle_gamma   90.00
#
_symmetry.space_group_name_H-M   'P 1'
#
loop_
_entity.id
_entity.type
_entity.pdbx_description
1 polymer ?
#
loop_
_entity_poly.entity_id
_entity_poly.type
_entity_poly.pdbx_seq_one_letter_code
_entity_poly.pdbx_strand_id
1 'polypeptide(L)'
;MLNFTLIKNIFYLFIVQIINYVAPFLVLPYLSRVLSVDNFGLLMMIISASSIALIVTDYGFSLSGPLFVAVNKHNKVVINQYIGTIYLIKSVLISIIWFLFLFIYFISDNEITSHFSNILWLGVIITTQSFQPIWFFQGLEKMKNITFSLIISKSVYVILIFCLVKTNHVERVFLALVLSNVVTLVISNYLLYRNGYAIGTPCNKLFRDEIKNSFPFFLSRAAVGVYTSASTFIVGSFAGLNQAAVYSSAEKLYQAGQNALSPISQALYPYLARSGDKKTLYKFVVLFFILLCMICILSSYYSNTIVMLFFGNKYNAASQVLNVFLLSLVITFVSFNFGYPAFAAIKRVQIVNYTVVLGGGLQLLMIIILIVSEKITPLNMARSVLFTETLVLISRLGLYFYLILKNDNVSGLK
;
A
#
# COMPACT_ATOMS: atom_id res chain seq x y z
N MET A 1 24.48 13.95 -17.81
CA MET A 1 23.87 14.88 -16.84
C MET A 1 22.41 14.50 -16.66
N LEU A 2 21.92 14.39 -15.43
CA LEU A 2 20.49 14.16 -15.16
C LEU A 2 19.67 15.33 -15.71
N ASN A 3 18.59 15.04 -16.43
CA ASN A 3 17.71 16.07 -16.98
C ASN A 3 17.05 16.87 -15.84
N PHE A 4 17.02 18.20 -15.94
CA PHE A 4 16.45 19.08 -14.90
C PHE A 4 14.99 18.74 -14.59
N THR A 5 14.22 18.34 -15.62
CA THR A 5 12.81 17.89 -15.44
C THR A 5 12.72 16.64 -14.56
N LEU A 6 13.66 15.71 -14.70
CA LEU A 6 13.70 14.47 -13.95
C LEU A 6 14.04 14.72 -12.48
N ILE A 7 15.04 15.57 -12.18
CA ILE A 7 15.39 15.95 -10.80
C ILE A 7 14.20 16.60 -10.10
N LYS A 8 13.54 17.54 -10.80
CA LYS A 8 12.36 18.24 -10.29
C LYS A 8 11.20 17.27 -9.99
N ASN A 9 10.98 16.26 -10.82
CA ASN A 9 9.94 15.26 -10.59
C ASN A 9 10.26 14.32 -9.42
N ILE A 10 11.52 13.90 -9.28
CA ILE A 10 11.96 13.11 -8.12
C ILE A 10 11.73 13.89 -6.82
N PHE A 11 12.06 15.19 -6.81
CA PHE A 11 11.80 16.05 -5.66
C PHE A 11 10.30 16.12 -5.31
N TYR A 12 9.43 16.27 -6.31
CA TYR A 12 7.98 16.27 -6.08
C TYR A 12 7.43 14.92 -5.61
N LEU A 13 7.98 13.81 -6.09
CA LEU A 13 7.65 12.46 -5.58
C LEU A 13 8.06 12.31 -4.12
N PHE A 14 9.24 12.80 -3.75
CA PHE A 14 9.71 12.78 -2.37
C PHE A 14 8.79 13.60 -1.44
N ILE A 15 8.36 14.79 -1.87
CA ILE A 15 7.36 15.59 -1.14
C ILE A 15 6.06 14.80 -0.94
N VAL A 16 5.56 14.12 -1.98
CA VAL A 16 4.35 13.30 -1.87
C VAL A 16 4.52 12.19 -0.84
N GLN A 17 5.67 11.52 -0.79
CA GLN A 17 5.95 10.49 0.22
C GLN A 17 5.96 11.07 1.63
N ILE A 18 6.64 12.19 1.86
CA ILE A 18 6.66 12.87 3.17
C ILE A 18 5.24 13.18 3.63
N ILE A 19 4.41 13.75 2.76
CA ILE A 19 3.04 14.11 3.10
C ILE A 19 2.21 12.87 3.46
N ASN A 20 2.38 11.79 2.70
CA ASN A 20 1.70 10.53 2.96
C ASN A 20 2.14 9.86 4.28
N TYR A 21 3.32 10.19 4.80
CA TYR A 21 3.81 9.68 6.09
C TYR A 21 3.43 10.60 7.26
N VAL A 22 3.59 11.92 7.09
CA VAL A 22 3.35 12.91 8.14
C VAL A 22 1.86 13.00 8.46
N ALA A 23 0.97 12.98 7.47
CA ALA A 23 -0.46 13.14 7.72
C ALA A 23 -1.04 12.02 8.62
N PRO A 24 -0.81 10.71 8.36
CA PRO A 24 -1.21 9.66 9.29
C PRO A 24 -0.54 9.75 10.66
N PHE A 25 0.74 10.17 10.72
CA PHE A 25 1.47 10.31 11.97
C PHE A 25 0.91 11.40 12.89
N LEU A 26 0.32 12.46 12.32
CA LEU A 26 -0.40 13.49 13.08
C LEU A 26 -1.81 13.05 13.45
N VAL A 27 -2.53 12.43 12.51
CA VAL A 27 -3.97 12.16 12.64
C VAL A 27 -4.27 10.91 13.47
N LEU A 28 -3.54 9.81 13.28
CA LEU A 28 -3.82 8.54 13.97
C LEU A 28 -3.68 8.64 15.50
N PRO A 29 -2.65 9.31 16.05
CA PRO A 29 -2.53 9.49 17.50
C PRO A 29 -3.64 10.34 18.13
N TYR A 30 -4.21 11.26 17.35
CA TYR A 30 -5.34 12.05 17.78
C TYR A 30 -6.63 11.22 17.74
N LEU A 31 -6.91 10.56 16.60
CA LEU A 31 -8.13 9.78 16.40
C LEU A 31 -8.25 8.61 17.39
N SER A 32 -7.16 7.88 17.63
CA SER A 32 -7.15 6.75 18.56
C SER A 32 -7.49 7.15 20.01
N ARG A 33 -7.13 8.37 20.43
CA ARG A 33 -7.43 8.91 21.76
C ARG A 33 -8.83 9.50 21.87
N VAL A 34 -9.32 10.15 20.82
CA VAL A 34 -10.62 10.82 20.80
C VAL A 34 -11.76 9.84 20.54
N LEU A 35 -11.55 8.83 19.70
CA LEU A 35 -12.57 7.83 19.41
C LEU A 35 -12.60 6.74 20.49
N SER A 36 -13.73 6.04 20.59
CA SER A 36 -13.78 4.75 21.27
C SER A 36 -12.97 3.71 20.49
N VAL A 37 -12.54 2.63 21.15
CA VAL A 37 -11.73 1.57 20.52
C VAL A 37 -12.50 0.92 19.37
N ASP A 38 -13.80 0.67 19.55
CA ASP A 38 -14.67 0.15 18.48
C ASP A 38 -14.79 1.09 17.28
N ASN A 39 -14.97 2.40 17.50
CA ASN A 39 -15.06 3.37 16.42
C ASN A 39 -13.73 3.53 15.67
N PHE A 40 -12.60 3.47 16.38
CA PHE A 40 -11.28 3.45 15.76
C PHE A 40 -11.08 2.15 14.97
N GLY A 41 -11.51 1.01 15.51
CA GLY A 41 -11.47 -0.28 14.85
C GLY A 41 -12.29 -0.30 13.55
N LEU A 42 -13.50 0.24 13.58
CA LEU A 42 -14.38 0.41 12.42
C LEU A 42 -13.75 1.31 11.36
N LEU A 43 -13.13 2.42 11.76
CA LEU A 43 -12.39 3.28 10.86
C LEU A 43 -11.24 2.53 10.17
N MET A 44 -10.44 1.77 10.93
CA MET A 44 -9.30 1.05 10.38
C MET A 44 -9.74 -0.10 9.48
N MET A 45 -10.87 -0.75 9.80
CA MET A 45 -11.51 -1.75 8.95
C MET A 45 -11.99 -1.15 7.63
N ILE A 46 -12.64 0.03 7.64
CA ILE A 46 -13.08 0.73 6.41
C ILE A 46 -11.87 1.21 5.56
N ILE A 47 -10.80 1.70 6.19
CA ILE A 47 -9.56 2.07 5.47
C ILE A 47 -8.92 0.83 4.83
N SER A 48 -8.91 -0.30 5.54
CA SER A 48 -8.38 -1.57 5.03
C SER A 48 -9.24 -2.11 3.86
N ALA A 49 -10.56 -2.13 4.01
CA ALA A 49 -11.49 -2.55 2.96
C ALA A 49 -11.42 -1.66 1.72
N SER A 50 -11.39 -0.32 1.90
CA SER A 50 -11.22 0.62 0.79
C SER A 50 -9.87 0.44 0.09
N SER A 51 -8.80 0.13 0.82
CA SER A 51 -7.49 -0.16 0.21
C SER A 51 -7.54 -1.39 -0.70
N ILE A 52 -8.22 -2.47 -0.28
CA ILE A 52 -8.41 -3.68 -1.10
C ILE A 52 -9.23 -3.35 -2.35
N ALA A 53 -10.37 -2.66 -2.17
CA ALA A 53 -11.22 -2.25 -3.28
C ALA A 53 -10.49 -1.34 -4.27
N LEU A 54 -9.60 -0.46 -3.78
CA LEU A 54 -8.79 0.41 -4.62
C LEU A 54 -7.80 -0.35 -5.48
N ILE A 55 -7.26 -1.48 -5.01
CA ILE A 55 -6.43 -2.36 -5.83
C ILE A 55 -7.24 -2.95 -6.98
N VAL A 56 -8.50 -3.32 -6.73
CA VAL A 56 -9.43 -3.81 -7.76
C VAL A 56 -9.73 -2.72 -8.78
N THR A 57 -10.12 -1.51 -8.34
CA THR A 57 -10.42 -0.40 -9.26
C THR A 57 -9.20 0.19 -9.95
N ASP A 58 -8.01 0.10 -9.36
CA ASP A 58 -6.77 0.50 -10.02
C ASP A 58 -6.43 -0.46 -11.15
N TYR A 59 -6.77 -1.75 -11.04
CA TYR A 59 -6.58 -2.76 -12.09
C TYR A 59 -5.18 -2.75 -12.75
N GLY A 60 -4.14 -2.30 -12.03
CA GLY A 60 -2.78 -2.17 -12.56
C GLY A 60 -2.49 -0.87 -13.34
N PHE A 61 -3.45 0.05 -13.46
CA PHE A 61 -3.32 1.34 -14.14
C PHE A 61 -2.25 2.25 -13.54
N SER A 62 -1.93 2.08 -12.24
CA SER A 62 -0.78 2.74 -11.62
C SER A 62 0.56 2.40 -12.26
N LEU A 63 0.66 1.29 -13.00
CA LEU A 63 1.87 0.86 -13.72
C LEU A 63 1.72 0.93 -15.24
N SER A 64 0.60 0.47 -15.81
CA SER A 64 0.36 0.51 -17.26
C SER A 64 0.15 1.95 -17.77
N GLY A 65 -0.61 2.75 -17.01
CA GLY A 65 -1.01 4.10 -17.40
C GLY A 65 0.16 5.05 -17.64
N PRO A 66 1.12 5.19 -16.71
CA PRO A 66 2.28 6.06 -16.92
C PRO A 66 3.10 5.65 -18.15
N LEU A 67 3.27 4.35 -18.38
CA LEU A 67 4.01 3.82 -19.52
C LEU A 67 3.33 4.20 -20.85
N PHE A 68 2.01 3.96 -20.96
CA PHE A 68 1.26 4.29 -22.17
C PHE A 68 1.32 5.77 -22.49
N VAL A 69 1.11 6.63 -21.47
CA VAL A 69 1.13 8.08 -21.63
C VAL A 69 2.53 8.59 -22.01
N ALA A 70 3.59 8.05 -21.41
CA ALA A 70 4.97 8.43 -21.72
C ALA A 70 5.35 8.12 -23.17
N VAL A 71 4.94 6.96 -23.68
CA VAL A 71 5.19 6.55 -25.08
C VAL A 71 4.39 7.40 -26.07
N ASN A 72 3.14 7.74 -25.74
CA ASN A 72 2.23 8.46 -26.63
C ASN A 72 2.18 9.98 -26.37
N LYS A 73 3.14 10.55 -25.62
CA LYS A 73 3.11 11.95 -25.15
C LYS A 73 2.90 13.02 -26.25
N HIS A 74 3.20 12.69 -27.50
CA HIS A 74 3.04 13.59 -28.65
C HIS A 74 1.66 13.48 -29.32
N ASN A 75 0.85 12.47 -29.01
CA ASN A 75 -0.46 12.24 -29.60
C ASN A 75 -1.58 12.44 -28.57
N LYS A 76 -2.07 13.68 -28.46
CA LYS A 76 -3.13 14.05 -27.51
C LYS A 76 -4.44 13.30 -27.73
N VAL A 77 -4.79 12.99 -28.99
CA VAL A 77 -6.04 12.30 -29.32
C VAL A 77 -6.03 10.90 -28.73
N VAL A 78 -4.93 10.17 -28.92
CA VAL A 78 -4.75 8.82 -28.35
C VAL A 78 -4.76 8.86 -26.83
N ILE A 79 -4.10 9.84 -26.21
CA ILE A 79 -4.12 9.99 -24.75
C ILE A 79 -5.53 10.29 -24.23
N ASN A 80 -6.30 11.15 -24.89
CA ASN A 80 -7.68 11.46 -24.48
C ASN A 80 -8.58 10.22 -24.57
N GLN A 81 -8.47 9.43 -25.64
CA GLN A 81 -9.19 8.14 -25.77
C GLN A 81 -8.76 7.15 -24.68
N TYR A 82 -7.48 7.14 -24.32
CA TYR A 82 -6.94 6.30 -23.25
C TYR A 82 -7.46 6.69 -21.86
N ILE A 83 -7.52 7.99 -21.55
CA ILE A 83 -8.14 8.51 -20.32
C ILE A 83 -9.61 8.06 -20.24
N GLY A 84 -10.37 8.23 -21.32
CA GLY A 84 -11.75 7.77 -21.40
C GLY A 84 -11.90 6.26 -21.20
N THR A 85 -10.98 5.49 -21.78
CA THR A 85 -10.93 4.03 -21.64
C THR A 85 -10.72 3.61 -20.18
N ILE A 86 -9.71 4.18 -19.50
CA ILE A 86 -9.46 3.90 -18.08
C ILE A 86 -10.65 4.32 -17.23
N TYR A 87 -11.24 5.49 -17.48
CA TYR A 87 -12.37 5.99 -16.69
C TYR A 87 -13.61 5.10 -16.87
N LEU A 88 -13.84 4.56 -18.07
CA LEU A 88 -14.91 3.61 -18.33
C LEU A 88 -14.65 2.25 -17.64
N ILE A 89 -13.42 1.73 -17.70
CA ILE A 89 -13.10 0.48 -16.97
C ILE A 89 -13.31 0.68 -15.47
N LYS A 90 -12.83 1.80 -14.92
CA LYS A 90 -13.01 2.16 -13.51
C LYS A 90 -14.49 2.29 -13.13
N SER A 91 -15.32 2.92 -13.96
CA SER A 91 -16.75 3.05 -13.66
C SER A 91 -17.46 1.69 -13.62
N VAL A 92 -17.12 0.76 -14.53
CA VAL A 92 -17.64 -0.61 -14.52
C VAL A 92 -17.21 -1.35 -13.25
N LEU A 93 -15.92 -1.31 -12.90
CA LEU A 93 -15.40 -1.98 -11.70
C LEU A 93 -16.03 -1.42 -10.40
N ILE A 94 -16.16 -0.10 -10.31
CA ILE A 94 -16.83 0.57 -9.18
C ILE A 94 -18.29 0.15 -9.11
N SER A 95 -18.99 0.06 -10.25
CA SER A 95 -20.39 -0.37 -10.29
C SER A 95 -20.56 -1.81 -9.80
N ILE A 96 -19.63 -2.71 -10.16
CA ILE A 96 -19.60 -4.08 -9.65
C ILE A 96 -19.39 -4.09 -8.13
N ILE A 97 -18.46 -3.27 -7.61
CA ILE A 97 -18.20 -3.17 -6.17
C ILE A 97 -19.43 -2.64 -5.42
N TRP A 98 -20.09 -1.60 -5.93
CA TRP A 98 -21.33 -1.08 -5.36
C TRP A 98 -22.44 -2.13 -5.37
N PHE A 99 -22.59 -2.85 -6.48
CA PHE A 99 -23.56 -3.93 -6.57
C PHE A 99 -23.29 -5.03 -5.54
N LEU A 100 -22.02 -5.44 -5.37
CA LEU A 100 -21.64 -6.42 -4.35
C LEU A 100 -21.96 -5.94 -2.93
N PHE A 101 -21.69 -4.69 -2.60
CA PHE A 101 -22.02 -4.17 -1.27
C PHE A 101 -23.52 -4.08 -1.01
N LEU A 102 -24.29 -3.65 -2.01
CA LEU A 102 -25.75 -3.65 -1.91
C LEU A 102 -26.30 -5.07 -1.79
N PHE A 103 -25.76 -6.03 -2.56
CA PHE A 103 -26.14 -7.42 -2.50
C PHE A 103 -25.87 -8.05 -1.12
N ILE A 104 -24.69 -7.80 -0.55
CA ILE A 104 -24.35 -8.24 0.82
C ILE A 104 -25.30 -7.60 1.84
N TYR A 105 -25.59 -6.30 1.68
CA TYR A 105 -26.52 -5.60 2.56
C TYR A 105 -27.93 -6.20 2.55
N PHE A 106 -28.45 -6.60 1.39
CA PHE A 106 -29.81 -7.17 1.28
C PHE A 106 -29.92 -8.62 1.75
N ILE A 107 -28.84 -9.41 1.71
CA ILE A 107 -28.86 -10.82 2.14
C ILE A 107 -28.72 -10.96 3.65
N SER A 108 -28.08 -9.99 4.28
CA SER A 108 -27.64 -10.13 5.66
C SER A 108 -28.71 -9.53 6.58
N ASP A 109 -29.23 -10.36 7.51
CA ASP A 109 -30.42 -10.05 8.33
C ASP A 109 -30.37 -8.70 9.09
N ASN A 110 -31.57 -8.20 9.42
CA ASN A 110 -31.96 -6.83 9.84
C ASN A 110 -31.09 -6.05 10.87
N GLU A 111 -30.08 -6.64 11.52
CA GLU A 111 -29.15 -5.91 12.41
C GLU A 111 -28.17 -4.99 11.65
N ILE A 112 -28.09 -5.15 10.33
CA ILE A 112 -27.19 -4.40 9.42
C ILE A 112 -27.73 -3.03 9.00
N THR A 113 -28.95 -2.67 9.38
CA THR A 113 -29.46 -1.29 9.22
C THR A 113 -28.56 -0.25 9.91
N SER A 114 -27.86 -0.63 10.99
CA SER A 114 -26.84 0.17 11.66
C SER A 114 -25.53 0.35 10.87
N HIS A 115 -25.28 -0.51 9.87
CA HIS A 115 -24.05 -0.53 9.07
C HIS A 115 -24.22 0.03 7.65
N PHE A 116 -25.43 0.36 7.20
CA PHE A 116 -25.66 0.90 5.86
C PHE A 116 -24.86 2.19 5.60
N SER A 117 -24.79 3.08 6.59
CA SER A 117 -24.00 4.33 6.51
C SER A 117 -22.52 4.04 6.25
N ASN A 118 -21.96 2.99 6.85
CA ASN A 118 -20.57 2.59 6.66
C ASN A 118 -20.29 2.09 5.24
N ILE A 119 -21.24 1.34 4.65
CA ILE A 119 -21.17 0.90 3.25
C ILE A 119 -21.18 2.10 2.31
N LEU A 120 -22.05 3.08 2.56
CA LEU A 120 -22.10 4.32 1.78
C LEU A 120 -20.77 5.09 1.85
N TRP A 121 -20.23 5.30 3.06
CA TRP A 121 -18.94 5.96 3.25
C TRP A 121 -17.84 5.26 2.47
N LEU A 122 -17.76 3.94 2.61
CA LEU A 122 -16.76 3.13 1.92
C LEU A 122 -16.89 3.24 0.39
N GLY A 123 -18.10 3.16 -0.15
CA GLY A 123 -18.36 3.32 -1.58
C GLY A 123 -17.97 4.71 -2.12
N VAL A 124 -18.27 5.78 -1.38
CA VAL A 124 -17.89 7.15 -1.74
C VAL A 124 -16.37 7.38 -1.65
N ILE A 125 -15.70 6.80 -0.65
CA ILE A 125 -14.24 6.85 -0.55
C ILE A 125 -13.60 6.18 -1.77
N ILE A 126 -14.08 5.00 -2.16
CA ILE A 126 -13.55 4.27 -3.32
C ILE A 126 -13.79 5.06 -4.60
N THR A 127 -14.99 5.60 -4.83
CA THR A 127 -15.30 6.34 -6.05
C THR A 127 -14.42 7.58 -6.18
N THR A 128 -14.33 8.39 -5.12
CA THR A 128 -13.58 9.66 -5.13
C THR A 128 -12.08 9.45 -5.31
N GLN A 129 -11.50 8.39 -4.74
CA GLN A 129 -10.09 8.07 -4.94
C GLN A 129 -9.80 7.44 -6.30
N SER A 130 -10.68 6.57 -6.79
CA SER A 130 -10.45 5.84 -8.06
C SER A 130 -10.30 6.77 -9.25
N PHE A 131 -11.04 7.89 -9.29
CA PHE A 131 -11.02 8.84 -10.40
C PHE A 131 -9.93 9.93 -10.29
N GLN A 132 -8.96 9.78 -9.37
CA GLN A 132 -7.78 10.65 -9.32
C GLN A 132 -6.75 10.21 -10.38
N PRO A 133 -6.44 11.01 -11.41
CA PRO A 133 -5.55 10.62 -12.52
C PRO A 133 -4.07 10.79 -12.17
N ILE A 134 -3.62 10.20 -11.05
CA ILE A 134 -2.20 10.23 -10.62
C ILE A 134 -1.30 9.65 -11.71
N TRP A 135 -1.69 8.50 -12.27
CA TRP A 135 -1.00 7.77 -13.33
C TRP A 135 -0.75 8.63 -14.58
N PHE A 136 -1.70 9.52 -14.91
CA PHE A 136 -1.60 10.40 -16.07
C PHE A 136 -0.54 11.47 -15.88
N PHE A 137 -0.54 12.15 -14.73
CA PHE A 137 0.49 13.16 -14.43
C PHE A 137 1.88 12.55 -14.27
N GLN A 138 1.94 11.31 -13.79
CA GLN A 138 3.19 10.55 -13.74
C GLN A 138 3.72 10.25 -15.14
N GLY A 139 2.89 9.78 -16.07
CA GLY A 139 3.29 9.52 -17.46
C GLY A 139 3.65 10.78 -18.24
N LEU A 140 3.02 11.92 -17.94
CA LEU A 140 3.36 13.22 -18.52
C LEU A 140 4.58 13.91 -17.88
N GLU A 141 5.19 13.30 -16.86
CA GLU A 141 6.30 13.93 -16.10
C GLU A 141 5.91 15.29 -15.50
N LYS A 142 4.63 15.46 -15.10
CA LYS A 142 4.08 16.68 -14.50
C LYS A 142 3.70 16.47 -13.04
N MET A 143 4.61 15.87 -12.26
CA MET A 143 4.36 15.49 -10.87
C MET A 143 3.99 16.68 -9.98
N LYS A 144 4.46 17.89 -10.29
CA LYS A 144 4.06 19.13 -9.58
C LYS A 144 2.55 19.26 -9.39
N ASN A 145 1.77 18.94 -10.44
CA ASN A 145 0.32 19.14 -10.45
C ASN A 145 -0.38 18.22 -9.45
N ILE A 146 0.02 16.94 -9.44
CA ILE A 146 -0.56 15.97 -8.51
C ILE A 146 -0.05 16.19 -7.09
N THR A 147 1.23 16.55 -6.91
CA THR A 147 1.79 16.90 -5.60
C THR A 147 0.99 18.03 -4.96
N PHE A 148 0.76 19.13 -5.68
CA PHE A 148 -0.02 20.27 -5.18
C PHE A 148 -1.45 19.86 -4.75
N SER A 149 -2.11 19.05 -5.57
CA SER A 149 -3.46 18.53 -5.27
C SER A 149 -3.48 17.72 -3.98
N LEU A 150 -2.46 16.87 -3.77
CA LEU A 150 -2.32 16.06 -2.56
C LEU A 150 -1.95 16.88 -1.32
N ILE A 151 -1.08 17.90 -1.45
CA ILE A 151 -0.74 18.79 -0.32
C ILE A 151 -2.02 19.45 0.19
N ILE A 152 -2.77 20.12 -0.69
CA ILE A 152 -4.02 20.81 -0.30
C ILE A 152 -4.97 19.84 0.36
N SER A 153 -5.19 18.68 -0.26
CA SER A 153 -6.18 17.72 0.22
C SER A 153 -5.81 17.13 1.57
N LYS A 154 -4.52 16.82 1.80
CA LYS A 154 -4.05 16.31 3.09
C LYS A 154 -4.06 17.39 4.16
N SER A 155 -3.76 18.64 3.82
CA SER A 155 -3.93 19.76 4.75
C SER A 155 -5.40 19.95 5.13
N VAL A 156 -6.33 19.92 4.16
CA VAL A 156 -7.77 19.95 4.40
C VAL A 156 -8.19 18.79 5.31
N TYR A 157 -7.72 17.57 5.04
CA TYR A 157 -8.00 16.41 5.90
C TYR A 157 -7.56 16.66 7.34
N VAL A 158 -6.29 17.02 7.56
CA VAL A 158 -5.72 17.26 8.89
C VAL A 158 -6.50 18.35 9.62
N ILE A 159 -6.77 19.48 8.97
CA ILE A 159 -7.53 20.60 9.55
C ILE A 159 -8.95 20.15 9.94
N LEU A 160 -9.67 19.49 9.03
CA LEU A 160 -11.03 19.02 9.30
C LEU A 160 -11.08 18.01 10.44
N ILE A 161 -10.09 17.13 10.57
CA ILE A 161 -10.01 16.19 11.69
C ILE A 161 -9.92 16.95 13.02
N PHE A 162 -8.95 17.85 13.16
CA PHE A 162 -8.76 18.59 14.42
C PHE A 162 -9.92 19.54 14.75
N CYS A 163 -10.63 20.06 13.75
CA CYS A 163 -11.77 20.97 13.97
C CYS A 163 -13.10 20.25 14.23
N LEU A 164 -13.41 19.19 13.48
CA LEU A 164 -14.75 18.58 13.48
C LEU A 164 -14.86 17.34 14.37
N VAL A 165 -13.78 16.56 14.50
CA VAL A 165 -13.83 15.26 15.17
C VAL A 165 -13.80 15.46 16.67
N LYS A 166 -14.91 15.07 17.30
CA LYS A 166 -15.07 15.03 18.75
C LYS A 166 -15.47 13.62 19.15
N THR A 167 -15.39 13.31 20.44
CA THR A 167 -15.64 11.99 21.02
C THR A 167 -16.90 11.34 20.44
N ASN A 168 -16.78 10.06 20.04
CA ASN A 168 -17.87 9.18 19.55
C ASN A 168 -18.48 9.44 18.16
N HIS A 169 -17.99 10.40 17.35
CA HIS A 169 -18.53 10.61 15.99
C HIS A 169 -17.53 10.21 14.89
N VAL A 170 -17.44 8.91 14.60
CA VAL A 170 -16.57 8.37 13.52
C VAL A 170 -16.97 8.86 12.13
N GLU A 171 -18.26 9.14 11.91
CA GLU A 171 -18.80 9.65 10.64
C GLU A 171 -18.14 10.97 10.21
N ARG A 172 -17.76 11.83 11.17
CA ARG A 172 -17.06 13.09 10.87
C ARG A 172 -15.66 12.84 10.31
N VAL A 173 -15.04 11.72 10.69
CA VAL A 173 -13.77 11.30 10.12
C VAL A 173 -13.95 10.85 8.67
N PHE A 174 -15.00 10.09 8.37
CA PHE A 174 -15.32 9.71 6.99
C PHE A 174 -15.68 10.92 6.13
N LEU A 175 -16.44 11.86 6.67
CA LEU A 175 -16.74 13.12 6.00
C LEU A 175 -15.46 13.90 5.68
N ALA A 176 -14.55 14.04 6.64
CA ALA A 176 -13.26 14.71 6.43
C ALA A 176 -12.42 14.00 5.35
N LEU A 177 -12.40 12.66 5.37
CA LEU A 177 -11.68 11.84 4.39
C LEU A 177 -12.28 11.99 2.98
N VAL A 178 -13.61 11.93 2.86
CA VAL A 178 -14.32 12.12 1.58
C VAL A 178 -14.07 13.52 1.04
N LEU A 179 -14.22 14.57 1.86
CA LEU A 179 -13.96 15.94 1.42
C LEU A 179 -12.52 16.11 0.93
N SER A 180 -11.55 15.55 1.64
CA SER A 180 -10.15 15.52 1.17
C SER A 180 -10.00 14.85 -0.19
N ASN A 181 -10.61 13.68 -0.40
CA ASN A 181 -10.52 12.96 -1.66
C ASN A 181 -11.25 13.69 -2.80
N VAL A 182 -12.38 14.35 -2.52
CA VAL A 182 -13.11 15.20 -3.47
C VAL A 182 -12.25 16.39 -3.87
N VAL A 183 -11.57 17.05 -2.93
CA VAL A 183 -10.63 18.13 -3.24
C VAL A 183 -9.52 17.64 -4.17
N THR A 184 -8.93 16.46 -3.90
CA THR A 184 -7.92 15.90 -4.81
C THR A 184 -8.52 15.60 -6.18
N LEU A 185 -9.69 14.96 -6.23
CA LEU A 185 -10.39 14.58 -7.45
C LEU A 185 -10.66 15.80 -8.33
N VAL A 186 -11.26 16.85 -7.77
CA VAL A 186 -11.63 18.06 -8.50
C VAL A 186 -10.40 18.79 -8.99
N ILE A 187 -9.40 19.05 -8.13
CA ILE A 187 -8.19 19.79 -8.52
C ILE A 187 -7.41 19.00 -9.58
N SER A 188 -7.23 17.70 -9.39
CA SER A 188 -6.44 16.87 -10.33
C SER A 188 -7.12 16.75 -11.69
N ASN A 189 -8.44 16.58 -11.76
CA ASN A 189 -9.17 16.56 -13.03
C ASN A 189 -9.22 17.96 -13.67
N TYR A 190 -9.37 19.03 -12.90
CA TYR A 190 -9.25 20.39 -13.42
C TYR A 190 -7.86 20.65 -14.05
N LEU A 191 -6.80 20.21 -13.38
CA LEU A 191 -5.43 20.31 -13.91
C LEU A 191 -5.25 19.43 -15.16
N LEU A 192 -5.95 18.30 -15.29
CA LEU A 192 -5.93 17.48 -16.49
C LEU A 192 -6.47 18.29 -17.68
N TYR A 193 -7.64 18.92 -17.53
CA TYR A 193 -8.22 19.80 -18.54
C TYR A 193 -7.35 21.01 -18.86
N ARG A 194 -6.80 21.67 -17.84
CA ARG A 194 -5.89 22.81 -18.01
C ARG A 194 -4.61 22.46 -18.78
N ASN A 195 -4.17 21.20 -18.75
CA ASN A 195 -3.04 20.75 -19.55
C ASN A 195 -3.39 20.45 -21.02
N GLY A 196 -4.63 20.73 -21.45
CA GLY A 196 -5.10 20.56 -22.82
C GLY A 196 -5.47 19.11 -23.16
N TYR A 197 -5.81 18.31 -22.16
CA TYR A 197 -6.32 16.95 -22.31
C TYR A 197 -7.79 16.90 -21.90
N ALA A 198 -8.51 15.89 -22.34
CA ALA A 198 -9.91 15.70 -22.01
C ALA A 198 -10.21 14.21 -21.86
N ILE A 199 -11.33 13.90 -21.20
CA ILE A 199 -11.88 12.56 -21.18
C ILE A 199 -12.47 12.30 -22.58
N GLY A 200 -11.71 11.60 -23.42
CA GLY A 200 -12.12 11.26 -24.78
C GLY A 200 -13.08 10.08 -24.83
N THR A 201 -13.70 9.85 -25.99
CA THR A 201 -14.52 8.65 -26.20
C THR A 201 -13.63 7.41 -26.25
N PRO A 202 -13.95 6.36 -25.47
CA PRO A 202 -13.15 5.14 -25.45
C PRO A 202 -13.28 4.40 -26.78
N CYS A 203 -12.18 3.81 -27.24
CA CYS A 203 -12.16 2.95 -28.42
C CYS A 203 -12.24 1.49 -27.99
N ASN A 204 -13.10 0.69 -28.63
CA ASN A 204 -13.28 -0.73 -28.29
C ASN A 204 -11.97 -1.53 -28.33
N LYS A 205 -11.07 -1.20 -29.26
CA LYS A 205 -9.76 -1.84 -29.34
C LYS A 205 -8.89 -1.49 -28.13
N LEU A 206 -8.76 -0.20 -27.82
CA LEU A 206 -8.00 0.27 -26.65
C LEU A 206 -8.54 -0.31 -25.34
N PHE A 207 -9.86 -0.42 -25.21
CA PHE A 207 -10.50 -1.03 -24.04
C PHE A 207 -10.10 -2.49 -23.83
N ARG A 208 -10.19 -3.31 -24.88
CA ARG A 208 -9.81 -4.73 -24.81
C ARG A 208 -8.31 -4.91 -24.55
N ASP A 209 -7.49 -4.13 -25.25
CA ASP A 209 -6.04 -4.18 -25.12
C ASP A 209 -5.62 -3.77 -23.71
N GLU A 210 -6.21 -2.71 -23.15
CA GLU A 210 -5.87 -2.21 -21.82
C GLU A 210 -6.28 -3.20 -20.72
N ILE A 211 -7.46 -3.82 -20.79
CA ILE A 211 -7.84 -4.88 -19.84
C ILE A 211 -6.85 -6.05 -19.88
N LYS A 212 -6.47 -6.49 -21.08
CA LYS A 212 -5.56 -7.63 -21.26
C LYS A 212 -4.14 -7.32 -20.77
N ASN A 213 -3.63 -6.15 -21.11
CA ASN A 213 -2.25 -5.76 -20.81
C ASN A 213 -2.07 -5.38 -19.33
N SER A 214 -3.12 -4.89 -18.67
CA SER A 214 -3.06 -4.45 -17.27
C SER A 214 -3.34 -5.56 -16.26
N PHE A 215 -3.96 -6.67 -16.70
CA PHE A 215 -4.28 -7.80 -15.85
C PHE A 215 -3.07 -8.42 -15.10
N PRO A 216 -1.88 -8.61 -15.71
CA PRO A 216 -0.71 -9.10 -14.98
C PRO A 216 -0.25 -8.13 -13.87
N PHE A 217 -0.36 -6.81 -14.10
CA PHE A 217 -0.04 -5.80 -13.09
C PHE A 217 -1.08 -5.81 -11.96
N PHE A 218 -2.37 -5.95 -12.30
CA PHE A 218 -3.43 -6.15 -11.32
C PHE A 218 -3.16 -7.37 -10.44
N LEU A 219 -2.87 -8.53 -11.02
CA LEU A 219 -2.65 -9.77 -10.27
C LEU A 219 -1.46 -9.64 -9.31
N SER A 220 -0.38 -9.00 -9.77
CA SER A 220 0.78 -8.69 -8.92
C SER A 220 0.42 -7.75 -7.76
N ARG A 221 -0.33 -6.68 -8.02
CA ARG A 221 -0.79 -5.75 -6.98
C ARG A 221 -1.79 -6.38 -6.01
N ALA A 222 -2.68 -7.23 -6.50
CA ALA A 222 -3.64 -7.97 -5.70
C ALA A 222 -2.92 -8.94 -4.76
N ALA A 223 -1.94 -9.69 -5.25
CA ALA A 223 -1.12 -10.58 -4.43
C ALA A 223 -0.41 -9.83 -3.30
N VAL A 224 0.13 -8.63 -3.58
CA VAL A 224 0.71 -7.75 -2.56
C VAL A 224 -0.34 -7.28 -1.56
N GLY A 225 -1.50 -6.83 -2.06
CA GLY A 225 -2.60 -6.32 -1.27
C GLY A 225 -3.14 -7.27 -0.21
N VAL A 226 -3.11 -8.58 -0.47
CA VAL A 226 -3.57 -9.59 0.50
C VAL A 226 -2.81 -9.46 1.82
N TYR A 227 -1.48 -9.41 1.79
CA TYR A 227 -0.70 -9.40 3.03
C TYR A 227 -0.47 -8.00 3.59
N THR A 228 -0.59 -6.94 2.79
CA THR A 228 -0.40 -5.55 3.27
C THR A 228 -1.67 -4.85 3.71
N SER A 229 -2.84 -5.29 3.22
CA SER A 229 -4.07 -4.51 3.32
C SER A 229 -5.30 -5.33 3.67
N ALA A 230 -5.31 -6.66 3.52
CA ALA A 230 -6.47 -7.48 3.89
C ALA A 230 -6.53 -7.83 5.38
N SER A 231 -5.39 -7.86 6.06
CA SER A 231 -5.27 -8.36 7.43
C SER A 231 -6.17 -7.64 8.45
N THR A 232 -6.17 -6.30 8.44
CA THR A 232 -7.01 -5.51 9.35
C THR A 232 -8.51 -5.75 9.08
N PHE A 233 -8.93 -5.83 7.82
CA PHE A 233 -10.31 -6.12 7.44
C PHE A 233 -10.75 -7.52 7.88
N ILE A 234 -9.89 -8.54 7.69
CA ILE A 234 -10.17 -9.92 8.10
C ILE A 234 -10.29 -10.01 9.62
N VAL A 235 -9.34 -9.42 10.37
CA VAL A 235 -9.42 -9.39 11.84
C VAL A 235 -10.69 -8.68 12.31
N GLY A 236 -11.07 -7.56 11.70
CA GLY A 236 -12.31 -6.86 12.05
C GLY A 236 -13.59 -7.65 11.76
N SER A 237 -13.62 -8.35 10.62
CA SER A 237 -14.78 -9.12 10.18
C SER A 237 -15.02 -10.37 11.04
N PHE A 238 -13.96 -11.07 11.45
CA PHE A 238 -14.07 -12.34 12.16
C PHE A 238 -13.84 -12.26 13.67
N ALA A 239 -12.98 -11.34 14.13
CA ALA A 239 -12.63 -11.21 15.55
C ALA A 239 -13.16 -9.91 16.20
N GLY A 240 -13.84 -9.06 15.43
CA GLY A 240 -14.53 -7.87 15.92
C GLY A 240 -13.69 -6.57 15.89
N LEU A 241 -14.39 -5.44 16.08
CA LEU A 241 -13.84 -4.09 15.91
C LEU A 241 -12.70 -3.78 16.89
N ASN A 242 -12.84 -4.16 18.17
CA ASN A 242 -11.78 -4.02 19.16
C ASN A 242 -10.48 -4.72 18.74
N GLN A 243 -10.58 -5.93 18.17
CA GLN A 243 -9.41 -6.68 17.71
C GLN A 243 -8.79 -6.04 16.45
N ALA A 244 -9.61 -5.49 15.55
CA ALA A 244 -9.12 -4.69 14.42
C ALA A 244 -8.35 -3.45 14.87
N ALA A 245 -8.85 -2.74 15.89
CA ALA A 245 -8.18 -1.59 16.50
C ALA A 245 -6.81 -1.96 17.10
N VAL A 246 -6.73 -3.10 17.80
CA VAL A 246 -5.48 -3.63 18.38
C VAL A 246 -4.49 -4.01 17.28
N TYR A 247 -4.91 -4.82 16.31
CA TYR A 247 -4.05 -5.26 15.21
C TYR A 247 -3.54 -4.07 14.38
N SER A 248 -4.44 -3.17 14.00
CA SER A 248 -4.13 -2.05 13.11
C SER A 248 -3.21 -1.00 13.76
N SER A 249 -3.34 -0.77 15.07
CA SER A 249 -2.41 0.09 15.83
C SER A 249 -0.96 -0.41 15.72
N ALA A 250 -0.75 -1.72 15.92
CA ALA A 250 0.56 -2.34 15.77
C ALA A 250 1.03 -2.34 14.30
N GLU A 251 0.13 -2.65 13.37
CA GLU A 251 0.41 -2.66 11.93
C GLU A 251 0.85 -1.28 11.41
N LYS A 252 0.29 -0.17 11.93
CA LYS A 252 0.69 1.18 11.50
C LYS A 252 2.10 1.56 11.94
N LEU A 253 2.53 1.14 13.13
CA LEU A 253 3.92 1.30 13.57
C LEU A 253 4.86 0.44 12.73
N TYR A 254 4.46 -0.80 12.44
CA TYR A 254 5.20 -1.69 11.55
C TYR A 254 5.38 -1.09 10.14
N GLN A 255 4.30 -0.59 9.53
CA GLN A 255 4.33 0.07 8.23
C GLN A 255 5.19 1.34 8.25
N ALA A 256 5.15 2.13 9.33
CA ALA A 256 6.03 3.29 9.48
C ALA A 256 7.51 2.89 9.47
N GLY A 257 7.86 1.81 10.16
CA GLY A 257 9.20 1.23 10.15
C GLY A 257 9.63 0.76 8.75
N GLN A 258 8.78 0.02 8.04
CA GLN A 258 9.06 -0.40 6.65
C GLN A 258 9.28 0.81 5.71
N ASN A 259 8.45 1.84 5.84
CA ASN A 259 8.55 3.04 5.02
C ASN A 259 9.85 3.83 5.28
N ALA A 260 10.36 3.82 6.50
CA ALA A 260 11.65 4.42 6.83
C ALA A 260 12.84 3.65 6.22
N LEU A 261 12.70 2.33 6.08
CA LEU A 261 13.75 1.45 5.54
C LEU A 261 13.78 1.37 4.00
N SER A 262 12.66 1.63 3.35
CA SER A 262 12.53 1.51 1.90
C SER A 262 13.54 2.38 1.12
N PRO A 263 13.71 3.70 1.40
CA PRO A 263 14.66 4.55 0.67
C PRO A 263 16.11 4.07 0.76
N ILE A 264 16.50 3.55 1.93
CA ILE A 264 17.85 3.02 2.20
C ILE A 264 18.17 1.87 1.23
N SER A 265 17.22 0.97 1.02
CA SER A 265 17.39 -0.17 0.13
C SER A 265 17.23 0.19 -1.35
N GLN A 266 16.37 1.17 -1.67
CA GLN A 266 16.19 1.67 -3.05
C GLN A 266 17.46 2.36 -3.57
N ALA A 267 18.23 3.02 -2.72
CA ALA A 267 19.51 3.64 -3.09
C ALA A 267 20.57 2.60 -3.50
N LEU A 268 20.54 1.40 -2.90
CA LEU A 268 21.50 0.33 -3.16
C LEU A 268 21.28 -0.34 -4.52
N TYR A 269 20.03 -0.44 -4.96
CA TYR A 269 19.63 -1.13 -6.19
C TYR A 269 20.38 -0.68 -7.46
N PRO A 270 20.40 0.60 -7.86
CA PRO A 270 21.07 1.04 -9.10
C PRO A 270 22.60 0.97 -9.04
N TYR A 271 23.20 0.98 -7.85
CA TYR A 271 24.63 0.73 -7.70
C TYR A 271 24.94 -0.74 -8.01
N LEU A 272 24.25 -1.66 -7.36
CA LEU A 272 24.46 -3.11 -7.53
C LEU A 272 24.11 -3.62 -8.92
N ALA A 273 23.07 -3.06 -9.56
CA ALA A 273 22.71 -3.40 -10.94
C ALA A 273 23.84 -3.10 -11.94
N ARG A 274 24.68 -2.08 -11.65
CA ARG A 274 25.81 -1.68 -12.50
C ARG A 274 27.11 -2.38 -12.11
N SER A 275 27.42 -2.44 -10.81
CA SER A 275 28.70 -2.95 -10.32
C SER A 275 28.73 -4.47 -10.16
N GLY A 276 27.58 -5.11 -9.88
CA GLY A 276 27.55 -6.50 -9.44
C GLY A 276 28.27 -6.74 -8.10
N ASP A 277 28.55 -5.70 -7.32
CA ASP A 277 29.39 -5.79 -6.12
C ASP A 277 28.66 -6.43 -4.93
N LYS A 278 28.76 -7.76 -4.87
CA LYS A 278 28.19 -8.59 -3.79
C LYS A 278 28.79 -8.24 -2.42
N LYS A 279 30.06 -7.84 -2.33
CA LYS A 279 30.73 -7.56 -1.05
C LYS A 279 30.13 -6.33 -0.38
N THR A 280 29.87 -5.29 -1.17
CA THR A 280 29.21 -4.07 -0.67
C THR A 280 27.78 -4.38 -0.20
N LEU A 281 27.04 -5.24 -0.91
CA LEU A 281 25.74 -5.71 -0.43
C LEU A 281 25.84 -6.41 0.93
N TYR A 282 26.74 -7.38 1.10
CA TYR A 282 26.85 -8.11 2.37
C TYR A 282 27.25 -7.19 3.52
N LYS A 283 28.24 -6.32 3.33
CA LYS A 283 28.66 -5.34 4.35
C LYS A 283 27.50 -4.43 4.76
N PHE A 284 26.77 -3.93 3.77
CA PHE A 284 25.60 -3.07 4.00
C PHE A 284 24.51 -3.80 4.79
N VAL A 285 24.12 -5.00 4.35
CA VAL A 285 23.05 -5.76 5.01
C VAL A 285 23.47 -6.13 6.44
N VAL A 286 24.69 -6.60 6.69
CA VAL A 286 25.16 -6.95 8.04
C VAL A 286 25.17 -5.74 8.96
N LEU A 287 25.72 -4.60 8.52
CA LEU A 287 25.80 -3.38 9.32
C LEU A 287 24.40 -2.90 9.75
N PHE A 288 23.49 -2.76 8.78
CA PHE A 288 22.14 -2.29 9.06
C PHE A 288 21.29 -3.34 9.76
N PHE A 289 21.52 -4.63 9.55
CA PHE A 289 20.85 -5.70 10.28
C PHE A 289 21.18 -5.63 11.79
N ILE A 290 22.45 -5.44 12.15
CA ILE A 290 22.87 -5.29 13.54
C ILE A 290 22.21 -4.05 14.16
N LEU A 291 22.26 -2.91 13.46
CA LEU A 291 21.62 -1.67 13.90
C LEU A 291 20.11 -1.86 14.11
N LEU A 292 19.43 -2.53 13.17
CA LEU A 292 18.00 -2.78 13.25
C LEU A 292 17.62 -3.77 14.34
N CYS A 293 18.44 -4.80 14.58
CA CYS A 293 18.25 -5.69 15.71
C CYS A 293 18.33 -4.92 17.03
N MET A 294 19.34 -4.05 17.21
CA MET A 294 19.45 -3.20 18.40
C MET A 294 18.21 -2.31 18.58
N ILE A 295 17.77 -1.63 17.51
CA ILE A 295 16.59 -0.75 17.54
C ILE A 295 15.32 -1.56 17.88
N CYS A 296 15.15 -2.75 17.29
CA CYS A 296 13.96 -3.57 17.51
C CYS A 296 13.94 -4.20 18.90
N ILE A 297 15.08 -4.61 19.45
CA ILE A 297 15.19 -5.12 20.83
C ILE A 297 14.84 -4.00 21.82
N LEU A 298 15.41 -2.81 21.63
CA LEU A 298 15.09 -1.64 22.45
C LEU A 298 13.60 -1.29 22.34
N SER A 299 13.06 -1.28 21.12
CA SER A 299 11.64 -1.00 20.87
C SER A 299 10.72 -2.05 21.46
N SER A 300 11.14 -3.32 21.51
CA SER A 300 10.37 -4.40 22.11
C SER A 300 10.28 -4.25 23.63
N TYR A 301 11.39 -3.88 24.27
CA TYR A 301 11.42 -3.55 25.70
C TYR A 301 10.47 -2.39 26.05
N TYR A 302 10.43 -1.34 25.21
CA TYR A 302 9.53 -0.20 25.38
C TYR A 302 8.20 -0.32 24.61
N SER A 303 7.83 -1.51 24.14
CA SER A 303 6.68 -1.70 23.22
C SER A 303 5.38 -1.17 23.79
N ASN A 304 5.12 -1.42 25.07
CA ASN A 304 3.94 -0.89 25.77
C ASN A 304 3.94 0.65 25.80
N THR A 305 5.06 1.26 26.21
CA THR A 305 5.21 2.71 26.24
C THR A 305 5.04 3.35 24.86
N ILE A 306 5.62 2.75 23.82
CA ILE A 306 5.48 3.22 22.43
C ILE A 306 4.01 3.20 22.02
N VAL A 307 3.31 2.09 22.24
CA VAL A 307 1.89 1.97 21.89
C VAL A 307 1.04 2.99 22.66
N MET A 308 1.27 3.16 23.97
CA MET A 308 0.55 4.14 24.78
C MET A 308 0.85 5.59 24.35
N LEU A 309 2.09 5.88 23.96
CA LEU A 309 2.51 7.20 23.49
C LEU A 309 1.88 7.55 22.14
N PHE A 310 1.67 6.58 21.25
CA PHE A 310 1.04 6.84 19.96
C PHE A 310 -0.49 6.76 20.04
N PHE A 311 -1.04 5.68 20.59
CA PHE A 311 -2.49 5.39 20.50
C PHE A 311 -3.26 5.61 21.81
N GLY A 312 -2.55 5.70 22.94
CA GLY A 312 -3.14 5.86 24.27
C GLY A 312 -3.33 4.54 25.02
N ASN A 313 -3.70 4.65 26.31
CA ASN A 313 -3.70 3.54 27.26
C ASN A 313 -4.66 2.39 26.91
N LYS A 314 -5.71 2.68 26.12
CA LYS A 314 -6.72 1.68 25.69
C LYS A 314 -6.15 0.59 24.77
N TYR A 315 -4.96 0.81 24.19
CA TYR A 315 -4.37 -0.06 23.17
C TYR A 315 -3.22 -0.93 23.70
N ASN A 316 -3.04 -1.09 25.01
CA ASN A 316 -1.94 -1.88 25.59
C ASN A 316 -1.81 -3.29 24.97
N ALA A 317 -2.93 -3.96 24.66
CA ALA A 317 -2.93 -5.27 24.00
C ALA A 317 -2.19 -5.29 22.63
N ALA A 318 -2.06 -4.14 21.96
CA ALA A 318 -1.32 -4.03 20.70
C ALA A 318 0.19 -4.17 20.88
N SER A 319 0.73 -4.04 22.10
CA SER A 319 2.16 -4.22 22.38
C SER A 319 2.65 -5.64 22.04
N GLN A 320 1.86 -6.66 22.34
CA GLN A 320 2.19 -8.06 22.01
C GLN A 320 2.24 -8.28 20.50
N VAL A 321 1.29 -7.69 19.77
CA VAL A 321 1.24 -7.72 18.31
C VAL A 321 2.43 -6.95 17.71
N LEU A 322 2.76 -5.79 18.28
CA LEU A 322 3.90 -4.98 17.87
C LEU A 322 5.21 -5.74 18.02
N ASN A 323 5.41 -6.50 19.08
CA ASN A 323 6.63 -7.32 19.25
C ASN A 323 6.83 -8.33 18.12
N VAL A 324 5.75 -8.97 17.65
CA VAL A 324 5.81 -9.86 16.47
C VAL A 324 6.16 -9.08 15.20
N PHE A 325 5.60 -7.88 15.03
CA PHE A 325 5.94 -7.03 13.89
C PHE A 325 7.35 -6.45 13.94
N LEU A 326 7.91 -6.15 15.12
CA LEU A 326 9.31 -5.72 15.25
C LEU A 326 10.26 -6.83 14.78
N LEU A 327 9.97 -8.08 15.11
CA LEU A 327 10.72 -9.23 14.55
C LEU A 327 10.51 -9.33 13.03
N SER A 328 9.28 -9.15 12.55
CA SER A 328 8.96 -9.14 11.12
C SER A 328 9.72 -8.04 10.37
N LEU A 329 9.94 -6.88 11.00
CA LEU A 329 10.67 -5.75 10.42
C LEU A 329 12.14 -6.08 10.14
N VAL A 330 12.78 -6.83 11.04
CA VAL A 330 14.15 -7.31 10.85
C VAL A 330 14.22 -8.29 9.67
N ILE A 331 13.28 -9.24 9.59
CA ILE A 331 13.21 -10.23 8.51
C ILE A 331 12.93 -9.57 7.16
N THR A 332 11.96 -8.66 7.11
CA THR A 332 11.60 -7.93 5.88
C THR A 332 12.73 -7.05 5.38
N PHE A 333 13.53 -6.42 6.27
CA PHE A 333 14.71 -5.68 5.86
C PHE A 333 15.72 -6.54 5.07
N VAL A 334 16.05 -7.72 5.59
CA VAL A 334 16.95 -8.65 4.90
C VAL A 334 16.30 -9.14 3.61
N SER A 335 15.03 -9.53 3.68
CA SER A 335 14.26 -10.02 2.53
C SER A 335 14.22 -8.99 1.40
N PHE A 336 14.07 -7.70 1.71
CA PHE A 336 14.01 -6.61 0.74
C PHE A 336 15.36 -6.39 0.05
N ASN A 337 16.47 -6.42 0.81
CA ASN A 337 17.82 -6.30 0.26
C ASN A 337 18.24 -7.52 -0.57
N PHE A 338 17.85 -8.72 -0.12
CA PHE A 338 17.96 -9.95 -0.91
C PHE A 338 16.82 -10.14 -1.94
N GLY A 339 16.02 -9.09 -2.18
CA GLY A 339 15.08 -8.98 -3.27
C GLY A 339 15.72 -8.29 -4.47
N TYR A 340 15.17 -7.14 -4.88
CA TYR A 340 15.64 -6.42 -6.06
C TYR A 340 17.14 -6.08 -6.05
N PRO A 341 17.74 -5.55 -4.96
CA PRO A 341 19.16 -5.18 -4.96
C PRO A 341 20.09 -6.38 -5.21
N ALA A 342 19.92 -7.49 -4.49
CA ALA A 342 20.75 -8.70 -4.68
C ALA A 342 20.55 -9.36 -6.05
N PHE A 343 19.30 -9.57 -6.46
CA PHE A 343 19.02 -10.22 -7.74
C PHE A 343 19.39 -9.36 -8.95
N ALA A 344 19.45 -8.03 -8.80
CA ALA A 344 20.01 -7.14 -9.82
C ALA A 344 21.52 -7.32 -9.98
N ALA A 345 22.26 -7.50 -8.88
CA ALA A 345 23.70 -7.74 -8.93
C ALA A 345 24.07 -8.99 -9.77
N ILE A 346 23.17 -9.99 -9.81
CA ILE A 346 23.33 -11.22 -10.60
C ILE A 346 22.48 -11.24 -11.89
N LYS A 347 21.85 -10.12 -12.27
CA LYS A 347 21.03 -9.97 -13.48
C LYS A 347 19.85 -10.96 -13.59
N ARG A 348 19.22 -11.32 -12.47
CA ARG A 348 18.11 -12.29 -12.38
C ARG A 348 16.89 -11.74 -11.62
N VAL A 349 16.53 -10.48 -11.88
CA VAL A 349 15.44 -9.76 -11.17
C VAL A 349 14.08 -10.45 -11.29
N GLN A 350 13.83 -11.19 -12.37
CA GLN A 350 12.58 -11.95 -12.58
C GLN A 350 12.25 -12.92 -11.44
N ILE A 351 13.28 -13.45 -10.76
CA ILE A 351 13.11 -14.38 -9.63
C ILE A 351 12.39 -13.71 -8.46
N VAL A 352 12.64 -12.40 -8.24
CA VAL A 352 12.00 -11.64 -7.16
C VAL A 352 10.49 -11.64 -7.34
N ASN A 353 10.00 -11.47 -8.57
CA ASN A 353 8.56 -11.49 -8.87
C ASN A 353 7.92 -12.83 -8.51
N TYR A 354 8.56 -13.96 -8.83
CA TYR A 354 8.08 -15.29 -8.45
C TYR A 354 8.01 -15.44 -6.92
N THR A 355 9.03 -14.97 -6.18
CA THR A 355 9.01 -15.02 -4.71
C THR A 355 7.90 -14.17 -4.09
N VAL A 356 7.55 -13.03 -4.71
CA VAL A 356 6.44 -12.18 -4.25
C VAL A 356 5.10 -12.86 -4.47
N VAL A 357 4.89 -13.46 -5.64
CA VAL A 357 3.66 -14.22 -5.93
C VAL A 357 3.52 -15.42 -5.00
N LEU A 358 4.62 -16.13 -4.74
CA LEU A 358 4.66 -17.22 -3.76
C LEU A 358 4.30 -16.71 -2.36
N GLY A 359 4.84 -15.57 -1.93
CA GLY A 359 4.50 -14.94 -0.65
C GLY A 359 3.02 -14.58 -0.54
N GLY A 360 2.44 -13.98 -1.58
CA GLY A 360 1.00 -13.68 -1.62
C GLY A 360 0.14 -14.94 -1.53
N GLY A 361 0.52 -16.00 -2.26
CA GLY A 361 -0.16 -17.30 -2.19
C GLY A 361 -0.06 -17.96 -0.80
N LEU A 362 1.13 -17.93 -0.19
CA LEU A 362 1.33 -18.42 1.18
C LEU A 362 0.49 -17.64 2.20
N GLN A 363 0.42 -16.31 2.09
CA GLN A 363 -0.41 -15.52 2.99
C GLN A 363 -1.89 -15.87 2.83
N LEU A 364 -2.38 -16.02 1.60
CA LEU A 364 -3.75 -16.46 1.36
C LEU A 364 -4.03 -17.81 2.01
N LEU A 365 -3.12 -18.78 1.85
CA LEU A 365 -3.23 -20.09 2.48
C LEU A 365 -3.27 -19.98 4.00
N MET A 366 -2.39 -19.17 4.60
CA MET A 366 -2.38 -18.96 6.06
C MET A 366 -3.67 -18.30 6.55
N ILE A 367 -4.20 -17.32 5.81
CA ILE A 367 -5.49 -16.68 6.12
C ILE A 367 -6.62 -17.73 6.08
N ILE A 368 -6.66 -18.57 5.04
CA ILE A 368 -7.68 -19.62 4.91
C ILE A 368 -7.58 -20.61 6.08
N ILE A 369 -6.37 -21.04 6.45
CA ILE A 369 -6.15 -21.93 7.60
C ILE A 369 -6.66 -21.28 8.90
N LEU A 370 -6.39 -19.99 9.11
CA LEU A 370 -6.86 -19.26 10.29
C LEU A 370 -8.39 -19.13 10.33
N ILE A 371 -9.03 -18.89 9.17
CA ILE A 371 -10.50 -18.85 9.03
C ILE A 371 -11.09 -20.22 9.38
N VAL A 372 -10.63 -21.29 8.73
CA VAL A 372 -11.16 -22.65 8.93
C VAL A 372 -10.92 -23.16 10.35
N SER A 373 -9.83 -22.76 10.98
CA SER A 373 -9.51 -23.16 12.36
C SER A 373 -10.22 -22.30 13.43
N GLU A 374 -11.00 -21.28 13.04
CA GLU A 374 -11.65 -20.30 13.92
C GLU A 374 -10.67 -19.61 14.90
N LYS A 375 -9.40 -19.47 14.50
CA LYS A 375 -8.30 -18.96 15.35
C LYS A 375 -7.86 -17.55 14.97
N ILE A 376 -8.76 -16.76 14.39
CA ILE A 376 -8.44 -15.38 14.00
C ILE A 376 -8.31 -14.52 15.25
N THR A 377 -7.09 -14.11 15.54
CA THR A 377 -6.75 -13.14 16.57
C THR A 377 -5.68 -12.19 16.01
N PRO A 378 -5.53 -10.96 16.55
CA PRO A 378 -4.47 -10.05 16.12
C PRO A 378 -3.08 -10.68 16.15
N LEU A 379 -2.80 -11.48 17.18
CA LEU A 379 -1.51 -12.14 17.35
C LEU A 379 -1.29 -13.25 16.31
N ASN A 380 -2.30 -14.08 16.05
CA ASN A 380 -2.19 -15.14 15.04
C ASN A 380 -2.10 -14.55 13.63
N MET A 381 -2.81 -13.46 13.36
CA MET A 381 -2.68 -12.75 12.09
C MET A 381 -1.27 -12.18 11.90
N ALA A 382 -0.69 -11.52 12.91
CA ALA A 382 0.69 -11.03 12.85
C ALA A 382 1.72 -12.16 12.71
N ARG A 383 1.51 -13.30 13.39
CA ARG A 383 2.36 -14.50 13.24
C ARG A 383 2.27 -15.08 11.83
N SER A 384 1.10 -15.04 11.19
CA SER A 384 0.97 -15.48 9.80
C SER A 384 1.80 -14.62 8.85
N VAL A 385 1.79 -13.30 9.04
CA VAL A 385 2.61 -12.36 8.26
C VAL A 385 4.10 -12.63 8.49
N LEU A 386 4.51 -12.77 9.75
CA LEU A 386 5.88 -13.15 10.11
C LEU A 386 6.30 -14.45 9.40
N PHE A 387 5.47 -15.49 9.47
CA PHE A 387 5.74 -16.78 8.85
C PHE A 387 5.90 -16.66 7.33
N THR A 388 4.97 -15.97 6.66
CA THR A 388 5.08 -15.70 5.21
C THR A 388 6.36 -14.97 4.86
N GLU A 389 6.71 -13.90 5.59
CA GLU A 389 7.94 -13.13 5.33
C GLU A 389 9.21 -13.96 5.58
N THR A 390 9.21 -14.84 6.59
CA THR A 390 10.33 -15.76 6.81
C THR A 390 10.50 -16.75 5.67
N LEU A 391 9.42 -17.34 5.18
CA LEU A 391 9.48 -18.27 4.04
C LEU A 391 9.93 -17.57 2.76
N VAL A 392 9.46 -16.34 2.51
CA VAL A 392 9.93 -15.52 1.39
C VAL A 392 11.42 -15.23 1.54
N LEU A 393 11.89 -14.84 2.73
CA LEU A 393 13.32 -14.63 3.00
C LEU A 393 14.15 -15.90 2.73
N ILE A 394 13.73 -17.05 3.26
CA ILE A 394 14.42 -18.34 3.07
C ILE A 394 14.49 -18.67 1.57
N SER A 395 13.38 -18.51 0.84
CA SER A 395 13.35 -18.75 -0.61
C SER A 395 14.32 -17.84 -1.37
N ARG A 396 14.39 -16.55 -1.00
CA ARG A 396 15.28 -15.57 -1.63
C ARG A 396 16.74 -15.88 -1.36
N LEU A 397 17.12 -16.15 -0.10
CA LEU A 397 18.48 -16.51 0.27
C LEU A 397 18.91 -17.82 -0.41
N GLY A 398 18.07 -18.86 -0.35
CA GLY A 398 18.35 -20.15 -0.97
C GLY A 398 18.58 -20.04 -2.48
N LEU A 399 17.68 -19.36 -3.20
CA LEU A 399 17.81 -19.14 -4.64
C LEU A 399 19.02 -18.28 -4.98
N TYR A 400 19.28 -17.23 -4.20
CA TYR A 400 20.41 -16.33 -4.44
C TYR A 400 21.76 -17.05 -4.29
N PHE A 401 21.97 -17.78 -3.19
CA PHE A 401 23.21 -18.52 -2.97
C PHE A 401 23.37 -19.69 -3.94
N TYR A 402 22.28 -20.42 -4.27
CA TYR A 402 22.32 -21.47 -5.29
C TYR A 402 22.80 -20.95 -6.65
N LEU A 403 22.30 -19.79 -7.09
CA LEU A 403 22.69 -19.18 -8.36
C LEU A 403 24.13 -18.65 -8.37
N ILE A 404 24.61 -18.15 -7.23
CA ILE A 404 26.01 -17.74 -7.09
C ILE A 404 26.93 -18.94 -7.24
N LEU A 405 26.67 -20.01 -6.49
CA LEU A 405 27.48 -21.24 -6.54
C LEU A 405 27.49 -21.85 -7.94
N LYS A 406 26.33 -21.85 -8.62
CA LYS A 406 26.23 -22.36 -10.00
C LYS A 406 27.04 -21.52 -10.99
N ASN A 407 27.02 -20.18 -10.88
CA ASN A 407 27.77 -19.31 -11.78
C ASN A 407 29.28 -19.41 -11.55
N ASP A 408 29.72 -19.50 -10.28
CA ASP A 408 31.13 -19.59 -9.94
C ASP A 408 31.75 -20.93 -10.42
N ASN A 409 30.99 -22.02 -10.39
CA ASN A 409 31.40 -23.32 -10.94
C ASN A 409 31.54 -23.33 -12.48
N VAL A 410 30.80 -22.48 -13.20
CA VAL A 410 30.89 -22.36 -14.67
C VAL A 410 32.08 -21.49 -15.10
N SER A 411 32.50 -20.53 -14.28
CA SER A 411 33.70 -19.72 -14.52
C SER A 411 35.01 -20.40 -14.14
N GLY A 412 34.99 -21.41 -13.25
CA GLY A 412 36.19 -22.18 -12.87
C GLY A 412 36.55 -23.33 -13.84
N LEU A 413 35.74 -23.54 -14.88
CA LEU A 413 35.94 -24.54 -15.95
C LEU A 413 36.40 -23.89 -17.28
N LYS A 414 36.73 -22.59 -17.27
CA LYS A 414 37.39 -21.87 -18.36
C LYS A 414 38.72 -21.34 -17.85
#